data_AF-A0A0F9JQS3-F1
#
_entry.id   AF-A0A0F9JQS3-F1
#
_cell.length_a   1.000
_cell.length_b   1.000
_cell.length_c   1.000
_cell.angle_alpha   90.00
_cell.angle_beta   90.00
_cell.angle_gamma   90.00
#
_symmetry.space_group_name_H-M   'P 1'
#
loop_
_entity.id
_entity.type
_entity.pdbx_description
1 polymer ?
#
loop_
_entity_poly.entity_id
_entity_poly.type
_entity_poly.pdbx_seq_one_letter_code
_entity_poly.pdbx_strand_id
1 'polypeptide(L)'
;MSGDEKLWEWIQKEEDEVEKERIKLDNILYIYNKIPDVTHSIDRWKNFRLHSATVNTNAVDVDIRHRCGCCGDSSLIARPYINMMDTRVFTIPESFTIGEKGFDGDYPLPGWRTKMLEVNITTDVIDKIEKYFEENKPRECEDEEDDFFDK
;
A
#
# COMPACT_ATOMS: atom_id res chain seq x y z
N MET A 1 23.84 -11.95 34.65
CA MET A 1 24.56 -11.51 33.45
C MET A 1 25.62 -10.52 33.84
N SER A 2 26.86 -10.74 33.43
CA SER A 2 27.97 -9.82 33.71
C SER A 2 27.81 -8.53 32.90
N GLY A 3 28.53 -7.46 33.30
CA GLY A 3 28.58 -6.24 32.50
C GLY A 3 29.10 -6.48 31.09
N ASP A 4 30.05 -7.42 30.95
CA ASP A 4 30.65 -7.79 29.68
C ASP A 4 29.66 -8.51 28.75
N GLU A 5 28.83 -9.41 29.28
CA GLU A 5 27.77 -10.09 28.50
C GLU A 5 26.78 -9.09 27.90
N LYS A 6 26.35 -8.10 28.69
CA LYS A 6 25.43 -7.05 28.19
C LYS A 6 26.07 -6.17 27.12
N LEU A 7 27.37 -5.89 27.24
CA LEU A 7 28.10 -5.11 26.24
C LEU A 7 28.18 -5.88 24.91
N TRP A 8 28.48 -7.18 24.95
CA TRP A 8 28.54 -8.02 23.75
C TRP A 8 27.18 -8.14 23.05
N GLU A 9 26.10 -8.34 23.81
CA GLU A 9 24.75 -8.37 23.25
C GLU A 9 24.37 -7.04 22.57
N TRP A 10 24.77 -5.91 23.16
CA TRP A 10 24.55 -4.61 22.56
C TRP A 10 25.36 -4.44 21.26
N ILE A 11 26.66 -4.79 21.27
CA ILE A 11 27.52 -4.71 20.06
C ILE A 11 26.93 -5.56 18.94
N GLN A 12 26.55 -6.81 19.22
CA GLN A 12 25.99 -7.71 18.21
C GLN A 12 24.70 -7.15 17.61
N LYS A 13 23.83 -6.55 18.45
CA LYS A 13 22.61 -5.90 17.98
C LYS A 13 22.91 -4.72 17.04
N GLU A 14 23.88 -3.88 17.38
CA GLU A 14 24.27 -2.74 16.53
C GLU A 14 24.88 -3.21 15.20
N GLU A 15 25.70 -4.26 15.23
CA GLU A 15 26.25 -4.87 14.01
C GLU A 15 25.13 -5.40 13.09
N ASP A 16 24.13 -6.08 13.66
CA ASP A 16 22.96 -6.56 12.92
C ASP A 16 22.12 -5.40 12.34
N GLU A 17 22.00 -4.28 13.04
CA GLU A 17 21.29 -3.09 12.54
C GLU A 17 22.04 -2.43 11.38
N VAL A 18 23.36 -2.29 11.49
CA VAL A 18 24.22 -1.75 10.42
C VAL A 18 24.18 -2.63 9.17
N GLU A 19 24.25 -3.95 9.33
CA GLU A 19 24.20 -4.89 8.21
C GLU A 19 22.85 -4.84 7.48
N LYS A 20 21.73 -4.71 8.22
CA LYS A 20 20.40 -4.54 7.62
C LYS A 20 20.32 -3.27 6.77
N GLU A 21 20.85 -2.14 7.27
CA GLU A 21 20.87 -0.89 6.49
C GLU A 21 21.80 -0.99 5.28
N ARG A 22 22.94 -1.69 5.38
CA ARG A 22 23.82 -1.96 4.24
C ARG A 22 23.10 -2.75 3.15
N ILE A 23 22.45 -3.86 3.50
CA ILE A 23 21.67 -4.70 2.55
C ILE A 23 20.58 -3.87 1.87
N LYS A 24 19.89 -3.01 2.63
CA LYS A 24 18.85 -2.13 2.10
C LYS A 24 19.41 -1.13 1.09
N LEU A 25 20.58 -0.55 1.34
CA LEU A 25 21.26 0.35 0.39
C LEU A 25 21.70 -0.40 -0.88
N ASP A 26 22.26 -1.60 -0.73
CA ASP A 26 22.65 -2.45 -1.87
C ASP A 26 21.43 -2.79 -2.75
N ASN A 27 20.29 -3.12 -2.14
CA ASN A 27 19.03 -3.36 -2.84
C ASN A 27 18.54 -2.11 -3.61
N ILE A 28 18.62 -0.92 -2.99
CA ILE A 28 18.24 0.34 -3.63
C ILE A 28 19.15 0.62 -4.84
N LEU A 29 20.47 0.47 -4.70
CA LEU A 29 21.42 0.66 -5.79
C LEU A 29 21.16 -0.31 -6.94
N TYR A 30 20.85 -1.57 -6.64
CA TYR A 30 20.44 -2.54 -7.65
C TYR A 30 19.19 -2.09 -8.41
N ILE A 31 18.17 -1.57 -7.71
CA ILE A 31 16.93 -1.06 -8.33
C ILE A 31 17.23 0.14 -9.24
N TYR A 32 18.04 1.10 -8.81
CA TYR A 32 18.47 2.23 -9.67
C TYR A 32 19.17 1.78 -10.94
N ASN A 33 19.94 0.69 -10.88
CA ASN A 33 20.61 0.12 -12.05
C ASN A 33 19.64 -0.65 -12.97
N LYS A 34 18.56 -1.23 -12.43
CA LYS A 34 17.61 -2.06 -13.19
C LYS A 34 16.43 -1.28 -13.76
N ILE A 35 16.00 -0.21 -13.11
CA ILE A 35 14.88 0.64 -13.49
C ILE A 35 15.42 2.07 -13.65
N PRO A 36 15.87 2.45 -14.86
CA PRO A 36 16.56 3.73 -15.06
C PRO A 36 15.72 4.98 -14.76
N ASP A 37 14.39 4.86 -14.84
CA ASP A 37 13.45 5.95 -14.54
C ASP A 37 12.98 5.96 -13.08
N VAL A 38 13.61 5.18 -12.20
CA VAL A 38 13.23 5.17 -10.79
C VAL A 38 13.59 6.50 -10.13
N THR A 39 12.63 7.02 -9.38
CA THR A 39 12.75 8.21 -8.55
C THR A 39 12.40 7.84 -7.11
N HIS A 40 12.63 8.76 -6.18
CA HIS A 40 12.26 8.54 -4.79
C HIS A 40 11.53 9.73 -4.20
N SER A 41 10.72 9.46 -3.17
CA SER A 41 10.12 10.48 -2.33
C SER A 41 10.27 10.09 -0.85
N ILE A 42 10.27 11.09 0.01
CA ILE A 42 10.23 10.90 1.46
C ILE A 42 8.95 11.57 1.94
N ASP A 43 8.07 10.78 2.57
CA ASP A 43 6.83 11.34 3.11
C ASP A 43 7.05 12.06 4.45
N ARG A 44 5.99 12.69 4.97
CA ARG A 44 6.04 13.44 6.25
C ARG A 44 6.48 12.60 7.46
N TRP A 45 6.41 11.27 7.37
CA TRP A 45 6.81 10.35 8.44
C TRP A 45 8.18 9.73 8.17
N LYS A 46 8.95 10.30 7.24
CA LYS A 46 10.29 9.83 6.83
C LYS A 46 10.28 8.45 6.17
N ASN A 47 9.13 8.01 5.63
CA ASN A 47 9.13 6.79 4.82
C ASN A 47 9.73 7.10 3.45
N PHE A 48 10.84 6.44 3.14
CA PHE A 48 11.45 6.43 1.82
C PHE A 48 10.67 5.51 0.89
N ARG A 49 10.26 6.00 -0.29
CA ARG A 49 9.56 5.21 -1.31
C ARG A 49 10.20 5.42 -2.66
N LEU A 50 10.28 4.35 -3.44
CA LEU A 50 10.74 4.37 -4.83
C LEU A 50 9.53 4.36 -5.76
N HIS A 51 9.60 5.12 -6.87
CA HIS A 51 8.53 5.21 -7.87
C HIS A 51 9.10 5.15 -9.28
N SER A 52 8.41 4.52 -10.22
CA SER A 52 8.82 4.48 -11.63
C SER A 52 7.60 4.36 -12.54
N ALA A 53 7.64 5.00 -13.71
CA ALA A 53 6.60 4.87 -14.72
C ALA A 53 6.69 3.52 -15.44
N THR A 54 7.91 2.97 -15.59
CA THR A 54 8.14 1.60 -16.07
C THR A 54 7.39 0.56 -15.23
N VAL A 55 7.18 0.83 -13.94
CA VAL A 55 6.45 -0.08 -13.05
C VAL A 55 4.96 -0.14 -13.37
N ASN A 56 4.37 0.87 -14.02
CA ASN A 56 2.93 0.89 -14.31
C ASN A 56 2.47 -0.38 -15.04
N THR A 57 3.20 -0.78 -16.08
CA THR A 57 2.90 -1.96 -16.90
C THR A 57 3.38 -3.28 -16.30
N ASN A 58 4.12 -3.24 -15.18
CA ASN A 58 4.73 -4.42 -14.55
C ASN A 58 4.24 -4.64 -13.12
N ALA A 59 3.43 -3.74 -12.56
CA ALA A 59 2.88 -3.86 -11.22
C ALA A 59 2.09 -5.17 -11.11
N VAL A 60 2.41 -5.95 -10.08
CA VAL A 60 1.73 -7.22 -9.80
C VAL A 60 0.96 -7.17 -8.49
N ASP A 61 1.33 -6.29 -7.57
CA ASP A 61 0.72 -6.17 -6.25
C ASP A 61 0.15 -4.77 -6.02
N VAL A 62 -0.69 -4.65 -4.99
CA VAL A 62 -1.36 -3.41 -4.61
C VAL A 62 -1.46 -3.29 -3.10
N ASP A 63 -1.13 -2.11 -2.57
CA ASP A 63 -1.38 -1.73 -1.17
C ASP A 63 -2.67 -0.92 -1.12
N ILE A 64 -3.72 -1.49 -0.53
CA ILE A 64 -5.05 -0.88 -0.39
C ILE A 64 -5.24 -0.45 1.05
N ARG A 65 -5.51 0.84 1.27
CA ARG A 65 -5.70 1.40 2.61
C ARG A 65 -6.46 2.71 2.61
N HIS A 66 -7.10 3.05 3.71
CA HIS A 66 -7.67 4.38 3.93
C HIS A 66 -6.58 5.43 4.18
N ARG A 67 -6.77 6.66 3.67
CA ARG A 67 -5.87 7.78 3.98
C ARG A 67 -5.89 8.17 5.45
N CYS A 68 -7.05 8.08 6.10
CA CYS A 68 -7.29 8.35 7.51
C CYS A 68 -7.99 7.14 8.15
N GLY A 69 -7.36 6.48 9.12
CA GLY A 69 -7.97 5.30 9.76
C GLY A 69 -9.20 5.60 10.62
N CYS A 70 -9.30 6.83 11.17
CA CYS A 70 -10.36 7.21 12.10
C CYS A 70 -11.51 8.00 11.48
N CYS A 71 -11.37 8.48 10.24
CA CYS A 71 -12.38 9.31 9.58
C CYS A 71 -13.42 8.40 8.92
N GLY A 72 -14.72 8.64 9.18
CA GLY A 72 -15.83 7.85 8.62
C GLY A 72 -16.01 8.00 7.11
N ASP A 73 -15.47 9.08 6.54
CA ASP A 73 -15.50 9.47 5.13
C ASP A 73 -14.11 9.39 4.47
N SER A 74 -13.18 8.62 5.06
CA SER A 74 -11.82 8.57 4.54
C SER A 74 -11.79 7.99 3.13
N SER A 75 -11.12 8.68 2.22
CA SER A 75 -10.78 8.12 0.90
C SER A 75 -10.02 6.79 1.04
N LEU A 76 -10.41 5.81 0.24
CA LEU A 76 -9.72 4.55 0.04
C LEU A 76 -8.75 4.70 -1.14
N ILE A 77 -7.48 4.39 -0.90
CA ILE A 77 -6.44 4.48 -1.93
C ILE A 77 -5.84 3.12 -2.25
N ALA A 78 -5.50 2.93 -3.52
CA ALA A 78 -4.69 1.83 -4.02
C ALA A 78 -3.32 2.35 -4.44
N ARG A 79 -2.27 1.61 -4.08
CA ARG A 79 -0.88 1.90 -4.49
C ARG A 79 -0.30 0.67 -5.18
N PRO A 80 -0.38 0.59 -6.50
CA PRO A 80 0.23 -0.51 -7.25
C PRO A 80 1.75 -0.50 -7.09
N TYR A 81 2.34 -1.69 -7.01
CA TYR A 81 3.79 -1.84 -6.88
C TYR A 81 4.30 -3.17 -7.42
N ILE A 82 5.62 -3.24 -7.60
CA ILE A 82 6.37 -4.49 -7.69
C ILE A 82 7.27 -4.64 -6.47
N ASN A 83 7.48 -5.88 -6.03
CA ASN A 83 8.55 -6.21 -5.10
C ASN A 83 9.80 -6.54 -5.90
N MET A 84 10.89 -5.82 -5.64
CA MET A 84 12.23 -6.18 -6.12
C MET A 84 13.12 -6.42 -4.92
N MET A 85 13.47 -7.68 -4.69
CA MET A 85 14.06 -8.13 -3.42
C MET A 85 13.09 -7.76 -2.27
N ASP A 86 13.56 -7.10 -1.23
CA ASP A 86 12.73 -6.66 -0.10
C ASP A 86 12.32 -5.17 -0.20
N THR A 87 12.34 -4.60 -1.40
CA THR A 87 11.99 -3.18 -1.61
C THR A 87 10.84 -3.05 -2.60
N ARG A 88 9.84 -2.27 -2.20
CA ARG A 88 8.69 -1.92 -3.06
C ARG A 88 9.05 -0.77 -3.97
N VAL A 89 8.76 -0.93 -5.26
CA VAL A 89 8.80 0.15 -6.25
C VAL A 89 7.37 0.41 -6.70
N PHE A 90 6.86 1.60 -6.44
CA PHE A 90 5.48 1.99 -6.74
C PHE A 90 5.36 2.56 -8.16
N THR A 91 4.14 2.62 -8.65
CA THR A 91 3.80 3.22 -9.95
C THR A 91 3.88 4.75 -9.93
N ILE A 92 3.77 5.36 -11.11
CA ILE A 92 3.56 6.81 -11.26
C ILE A 92 2.21 7.02 -11.98
N PRO A 93 1.17 7.57 -11.32
CA PRO A 93 1.16 8.09 -9.95
C PRO A 93 1.30 6.99 -8.87
N GLU A 94 1.83 7.38 -7.70
CA GLU A 94 2.05 6.47 -6.54
C GLU A 94 0.74 5.87 -6.01
N SER A 95 -0.33 6.66 -6.04
CA SER A 95 -1.61 6.27 -5.44
C SER A 95 -2.79 6.73 -6.28
N PHE A 96 -3.80 5.87 -6.34
CA PHE A 96 -5.11 6.15 -6.95
C PHE A 96 -6.16 6.17 -5.85
N THR A 97 -7.04 7.17 -5.87
CA THR A 97 -8.26 7.09 -5.04
C THR A 97 -9.26 6.20 -5.75
N ILE A 98 -9.57 5.06 -5.14
CA ILE A 98 -10.42 4.02 -5.74
C ILE A 98 -11.81 3.94 -5.12
N GLY A 99 -11.99 4.55 -3.94
CA GLY A 99 -13.22 4.45 -3.18
C GLY A 99 -13.23 5.40 -1.99
N GLU A 100 -14.23 5.22 -1.15
CA GLU A 100 -14.39 5.89 0.13
C GLU A 100 -14.93 4.93 1.18
N LYS A 101 -14.55 5.22 2.43
CA LYS A 101 -15.08 4.51 3.59
C LYS A 101 -16.55 4.85 3.76
N GLY A 102 -17.35 3.81 3.95
CA GLY A 102 -18.73 3.88 4.37
C GLY A 102 -18.92 3.52 5.84
N PHE A 103 -20.16 3.58 6.30
CA PHE A 103 -20.53 3.12 7.64
C PHE A 103 -20.39 1.59 7.79
N ASP A 104 -20.68 0.87 6.71
CA ASP A 104 -20.93 -0.56 6.64
C ASP A 104 -20.01 -1.32 5.68
N GLY A 105 -19.12 -0.62 4.98
CA GLY A 105 -18.18 -1.18 4.01
C GLY A 105 -17.47 -0.10 3.21
N ASP A 106 -16.79 -0.48 2.13
CA ASP A 106 -16.12 0.46 1.23
C ASP A 106 -16.88 0.61 -0.08
N TYR A 107 -17.03 1.85 -0.54
CA TYR A 107 -17.77 2.19 -1.77
C TYR A 107 -16.79 2.57 -2.89
N PRO A 108 -16.83 1.92 -4.06
CA PRO A 108 -15.95 2.27 -5.18
C PRO A 108 -16.33 3.62 -5.80
N LEU A 109 -15.32 4.45 -6.12
CA LEU A 109 -15.53 5.75 -6.78
C LEU A 109 -15.69 5.57 -8.30
N PRO A 110 -16.70 6.18 -8.94
CA PRO A 110 -16.87 6.10 -10.40
C PRO A 110 -15.60 6.49 -11.17
N GLY A 111 -15.22 5.66 -12.15
CA GLY A 111 -14.09 5.92 -13.04
C GLY A 111 -12.70 5.60 -12.47
N TRP A 112 -12.57 5.03 -11.26
CA TRP A 112 -11.27 4.62 -10.73
C TRP A 112 -10.54 3.65 -11.67
N ARG A 113 -11.28 2.68 -12.24
CA ARG A 113 -10.75 1.68 -13.17
C ARG A 113 -10.17 2.34 -14.43
N THR A 114 -10.92 3.27 -15.03
CA THR A 114 -10.48 4.03 -16.22
C THR A 114 -9.18 4.78 -15.95
N LYS A 115 -9.08 5.48 -14.81
CA LYS A 115 -7.87 6.23 -14.43
C LYS A 115 -6.63 5.34 -14.28
N MET A 116 -6.80 4.11 -13.82
CA MET A 116 -5.70 3.14 -13.70
C MET A 116 -5.29 2.60 -15.08
N LEU A 117 -6.26 2.30 -15.94
CA LEU A 117 -5.99 1.86 -17.32
C LEU A 117 -5.32 2.96 -18.17
N GLU A 118 -5.68 4.23 -17.99
CA GLU A 118 -5.10 5.38 -18.70
C GLU A 118 -3.59 5.52 -18.50
N VAL A 119 -3.08 5.07 -17.35
CA VAL A 119 -1.64 5.07 -17.06
C VAL A 119 -1.01 3.68 -17.19
N ASN A 120 -1.71 2.76 -17.85
CA ASN A 120 -1.30 1.39 -18.15
C ASN A 120 -1.05 0.49 -16.92
N ILE A 121 -1.82 0.65 -15.85
CA ILE A 121 -1.81 -0.34 -14.76
C ILE A 121 -2.33 -1.68 -15.29
N THR A 122 -1.65 -2.76 -14.88
CA THR A 122 -2.00 -4.13 -15.24
C THR A 122 -3.41 -4.51 -14.80
N THR A 123 -4.07 -5.36 -15.58
CA THR A 123 -5.39 -5.91 -15.23
C THR A 123 -5.33 -6.74 -13.95
N ASP A 124 -4.24 -7.46 -13.70
CA ASP A 124 -4.07 -8.26 -12.48
C ASP A 124 -4.18 -7.42 -11.20
N VAL A 125 -3.64 -6.19 -11.21
CA VAL A 125 -3.79 -5.24 -10.11
C VAL A 125 -5.23 -4.74 -9.98
N ILE A 126 -5.89 -4.48 -11.11
CA ILE A 126 -7.29 -4.05 -11.14
C ILE A 126 -8.19 -5.15 -10.56
N ASP A 127 -7.99 -6.40 -10.96
CA ASP A 127 -8.76 -7.55 -10.49
C ASP A 127 -8.59 -7.76 -8.98
N LYS A 128 -7.38 -7.52 -8.43
CA LYS A 128 -7.14 -7.50 -6.98
C LYS A 128 -7.94 -6.42 -6.26
N ILE A 129 -8.10 -5.24 -6.86
CA ILE A 129 -8.91 -4.15 -6.30
C ILE A 129 -10.41 -4.49 -6.38
N GLU A 130 -10.86 -5.09 -7.48
CA GLU A 130 -12.26 -5.53 -7.61
C GLU A 130 -12.61 -6.59 -6.57
N LYS A 131 -11.73 -7.58 -6.40
CA LYS A 131 -11.86 -8.59 -5.35
C LYS A 131 -11.90 -7.97 -3.95
N TYR A 132 -11.09 -6.94 -3.68
CA TYR A 132 -11.16 -6.21 -2.41
C TYR A 132 -12.56 -5.62 -2.18
N PHE A 133 -13.15 -4.95 -3.17
CA PHE A 133 -14.51 -4.40 -3.04
C PHE A 133 -15.56 -5.50 -2.90
N GLU A 134 -15.37 -6.68 -3.50
CA GLU A 134 -16.27 -7.81 -3.32
C GLU A 134 -16.25 -8.36 -1.89
N GLU A 135 -15.07 -8.41 -1.26
CA GLU A 135 -14.88 -8.90 0.11
C GLU A 135 -15.26 -7.87 1.17
N ASN A 136 -15.27 -6.58 0.82
CA ASN A 136 -15.55 -5.46 1.73
C ASN A 136 -16.81 -4.68 1.33
N LYS A 137 -17.79 -5.37 0.74
CA LYS A 137 -19.07 -4.76 0.39
C LYS A 137 -19.75 -4.19 1.63
N PRO A 138 -20.43 -3.04 1.50
CA PRO A 138 -21.41 -2.57 2.46
C PRO A 138 -22.35 -3.71 2.88
N ARG A 139 -22.60 -3.86 4.18
CA ARG A 139 -23.66 -4.76 4.64
C ARG A 139 -24.98 -4.19 4.14
N GLU A 140 -25.77 -5.00 3.45
CA GLU A 140 -27.17 -4.65 3.24
C GLU A 140 -27.80 -4.45 4.62
N CYS A 141 -28.32 -3.25 4.90
CA CYS A 141 -29.21 -3.06 6.02
C CYS A 141 -30.39 -3.99 5.76
N GLU A 142 -30.42 -5.14 6.43
CA GLU A 142 -31.65 -5.88 6.57
C GLU A 142 -32.58 -4.91 7.30
N ASP A 143 -33.46 -4.25 6.54
CA ASP A 143 -34.58 -3.51 7.08
C ASP A 143 -35.41 -4.54 7.85
N GLU A 144 -35.05 -4.81 9.10
CA GLU A 144 -35.94 -5.43 10.06
C GLU A 144 -37.12 -4.48 10.13
N GLU A 145 -38.17 -4.80 9.37
CA GLU A 145 -39.47 -4.13 9.43
C GLU A 145 -39.91 -4.18 10.89
N ASP A 146 -39.60 -3.11 11.63
CA ASP A 146 -40.04 -2.91 12.99
C ASP A 146 -41.57 -2.83 12.96
N ASP A 147 -42.22 -3.98 13.19
CA ASP A 147 -43.63 -4.16 13.56
C ASP A 147 -43.94 -3.48 14.92
N PHE A 148 -43.36 -2.31 15.20
CA PHE A 148 -43.38 -1.63 16.49
C PHE A 148 -44.53 -0.63 16.65
N PHE A 149 -45.41 -0.47 15.64
CA PHE A 149 -46.59 0.39 15.72
C PHE A 149 -47.91 -0.39 15.66
N ASP A 150 -48.11 -1.32 16.58
CA ASP A 150 -49.44 -1.86 16.91
C ASP A 150 -49.62 -2.00 18.43
N LYS A 151 -49.73 -0.87 19.16
CA LYS A 151 -50.31 -0.80 20.52
C LYS A 151 -51.03 0.51 20.79
#